data_AF-A0A5C8AQL4-F1
#
_entry.id   AF-A0A5C8AQL4-F1
#
_cell.length_a   1.000
_cell.length_b   1.000
_cell.length_c   1.000
_cell.angle_alpha   90.00
_cell.angle_beta   90.00
_cell.angle_gamma   90.00
#
_symmetry.space_group_name_H-M   'P 1'
#
loop_
_entity.id
_entity.type
_entity.pdbx_description
1 polymer ?
#
loop_
_entity_poly.entity_id
_entity_poly.type
_entity_poly.pdbx_seq_one_letter_code
_entity_poly.pdbx_strand_id
1 'polypeptide(L)'
;MVLKHKLLLLVSLFWVAPVSAQSIDISMKHNSASETAIRQKLLSAFEKYQLQKWTVTNKVMIDDETRIPFSHPVLTFNGIPSKNSPIDQEEELVAIYVHEQGHWNSVKHGKLSMDEAAAAIKKFAKNLRTDFPYGSGDLVGTLNHVPVCYSEYRVLSQLFGEEAARKKLESKHYYKDIYAFVLDSANHAAIEQYLKEEGLTWQQFGASKK
;
A
#
# COMPACT_ATOMS: atom_id res chain seq x y z
N MET A 1 -69.82 13.06 11.92
CA MET A 1 -68.65 12.29 12.40
C MET A 1 -67.52 12.46 11.38
N VAL A 2 -66.61 13.42 11.60
CA VAL A 2 -65.57 13.79 10.61
C VAL A 2 -64.21 13.31 11.13
N LEU A 3 -63.62 12.35 10.43
CA LEU A 3 -62.36 11.69 10.79
C LEU A 3 -61.17 12.52 10.27
N LYS A 4 -60.49 13.26 11.16
CA LYS A 4 -59.28 14.02 10.83
C LYS A 4 -58.11 13.05 10.64
N HIS A 5 -57.63 12.92 9.41
CA HIS A 5 -56.42 12.15 9.10
C HIS A 5 -55.19 13.03 9.36
N LYS A 6 -54.37 12.66 10.34
CA LYS A 6 -53.05 13.29 10.55
C LYS A 6 -52.03 12.58 9.68
N LEU A 7 -51.54 13.28 8.65
CA LEU A 7 -50.40 12.86 7.83
C LEU A 7 -49.11 13.07 8.65
N LEU A 8 -48.44 11.99 9.03
CA LEU A 8 -47.10 12.05 9.63
C LEU A 8 -46.05 12.02 8.52
N LEU A 9 -45.32 13.12 8.34
CA LEU A 9 -44.11 13.18 7.52
C LEU A 9 -42.94 12.63 8.34
N LEU A 10 -42.42 11.48 7.92
CA LEU A 10 -41.17 10.90 8.44
C LEU A 10 -39.99 11.52 7.68
N VAL A 11 -39.28 12.45 8.33
CA VAL A 11 -38.00 12.95 7.85
C VAL A 11 -36.93 11.94 8.24
N SER A 12 -36.41 11.20 7.26
CA SER A 12 -35.28 10.30 7.45
C SER A 12 -33.99 11.11 7.57
N LEU A 13 -33.50 11.34 8.80
CA LEU A 13 -32.14 11.82 8.99
C LEU A 13 -31.16 10.69 8.61
N PHE A 14 -30.45 10.87 7.49
CA PHE A 14 -29.27 10.06 7.19
C PHE A 14 -28.18 10.44 8.18
N TRP A 15 -27.99 9.60 9.19
CA TRP A 15 -26.87 9.70 10.12
C TRP A 15 -25.62 9.16 9.41
N VAL A 16 -24.82 10.05 8.83
CA VAL A 16 -23.48 9.69 8.36
C VAL A 16 -22.62 9.56 9.61
N ALA A 17 -22.45 8.34 10.10
CA ALA A 17 -21.54 8.08 11.21
C ALA A 17 -20.14 8.59 10.81
N PRO A 18 -19.47 9.39 11.66
CA PRO A 18 -18.08 9.74 11.40
C PRO A 18 -17.27 8.45 11.41
N VAL A 19 -16.66 8.12 10.28
CA VAL A 19 -15.60 7.11 10.23
C VAL A 19 -14.52 7.62 11.17
N SER A 20 -14.33 6.97 12.30
CA SER A 20 -13.22 7.28 13.20
C SER A 20 -11.93 7.00 12.42
N ALA A 21 -11.26 8.06 11.98
CA ALA A 21 -9.93 7.95 11.41
C ALA A 21 -9.03 7.45 12.53
N GLN A 22 -8.63 6.18 12.47
CA GLN A 22 -7.63 5.65 13.37
C GLN A 22 -6.36 6.47 13.17
N SER A 23 -5.93 7.19 14.22
CA SER A 23 -4.72 8.00 14.14
C SER A 23 -3.51 7.10 13.91
N ILE A 24 -2.61 7.54 13.02
CA ILE A 24 -1.30 6.92 12.86
C ILE A 24 -0.42 7.25 14.08
N ASP A 25 0.22 6.22 14.62
CA ASP A 25 1.20 6.28 15.69
C ASP A 25 2.60 6.17 15.10
N ILE A 26 3.30 7.31 14.98
CA ILE A 26 4.64 7.39 14.41
C ILE A 26 5.65 7.70 15.51
N SER A 27 6.46 6.70 15.80
CA SER A 27 7.60 6.75 16.72
C SER A 27 8.91 7.00 15.97
N MET A 28 9.90 7.55 16.70
CA MET A 28 11.24 7.85 16.20
C MET A 28 12.24 7.10 17.07
N LYS A 29 13.16 6.36 16.46
CA LYS A 29 14.10 5.49 17.19
C LYS A 29 15.18 6.32 17.87
N HIS A 30 15.72 7.32 17.18
CA HIS A 30 16.85 8.13 17.61
C HIS A 30 16.46 9.58 17.96
N ASN A 31 15.26 10.02 17.59
CA ASN A 31 14.79 11.41 17.69
C ASN A 31 15.70 12.40 16.95
N SER A 32 16.26 11.97 15.83
CA SER A 32 17.14 12.81 15.01
C SER A 32 16.35 13.88 14.23
N ALA A 33 17.07 14.82 13.65
CA ALA A 33 16.46 15.82 12.76
C ALA A 33 15.86 15.19 11.49
N SER A 34 16.49 14.14 10.94
CA SER A 34 15.99 13.39 9.78
C SER A 34 14.71 12.64 10.12
N GLU A 35 14.69 11.89 11.22
CA GLU A 35 13.48 11.19 11.70
C GLU A 35 12.32 12.16 11.94
N THR A 36 12.62 13.32 12.56
CA THR A 36 11.62 14.38 12.80
C THR A 36 11.04 14.91 11.49
N ALA A 37 11.89 15.17 10.50
CA ALA A 37 11.47 15.67 9.20
C ALA A 37 10.60 14.65 8.44
N ILE A 38 11.01 13.37 8.44
CA ILE A 38 10.23 12.29 7.82
C ILE A 38 8.90 12.09 8.55
N ARG A 39 8.89 12.13 9.89
CA ARG A 39 7.65 12.06 10.68
C ARG A 39 6.67 13.15 10.29
N GLN A 40 7.13 14.40 10.22
CA GLN A 40 6.28 15.53 9.84
C GLN A 40 5.74 15.38 8.42
N LYS A 41 6.58 15.01 7.46
CA LYS A 41 6.16 14.75 6.07
C LYS A 41 5.13 13.62 5.98
N LEU A 42 5.34 12.52 6.72
CA LEU A 42 4.40 11.39 6.72
C LEU A 42 3.05 11.80 7.33
N LEU A 43 3.04 12.55 8.43
CA LEU A 43 1.80 13.11 9.01
C LEU A 43 1.07 14.01 8.02
N SER A 44 1.78 14.92 7.35
CA SER A 44 1.19 15.79 6.31
C SER A 44 0.64 14.98 5.13
N ALA A 45 1.35 13.95 4.68
CA ALA A 45 0.89 13.06 3.61
C ALA A 45 -0.38 12.29 4.03
N PHE A 46 -0.47 11.85 5.28
CA PHE A 46 -1.65 11.20 5.83
C PHE A 46 -2.90 12.08 5.74
N GLU A 47 -2.79 13.34 6.16
CA GLU A 47 -3.89 14.30 6.09
C GLU A 47 -4.27 14.63 4.64
N LYS A 48 -3.26 14.90 3.80
CA LYS A 48 -3.44 15.30 2.40
C LYS A 48 -4.06 14.20 1.53
N TYR A 49 -3.59 12.97 1.69
CA TYR A 49 -3.95 11.84 0.81
C TYR A 49 -4.91 10.83 1.45
N GLN A 50 -5.31 11.04 2.71
CA GLN A 50 -6.24 10.17 3.41
C GLN A 50 -5.75 8.71 3.45
N LEU A 51 -4.47 8.53 3.82
CA LEU A 51 -3.75 7.26 3.74
C LEU A 51 -4.30 6.15 4.66
N GLN A 52 -5.23 6.45 5.57
CA GLN A 52 -5.93 5.46 6.39
C GLN A 52 -6.59 4.35 5.54
N LYS A 53 -6.96 4.65 4.29
CA LYS A 53 -7.54 3.70 3.35
C LYS A 53 -6.59 2.54 3.01
N TRP A 54 -5.28 2.77 3.10
CA TRP A 54 -4.24 1.78 2.79
C TRP A 54 -3.38 1.49 4.01
N THR A 55 -3.97 1.53 5.20
CA THR A 55 -3.27 1.34 6.48
C THR A 55 -3.74 0.05 7.14
N VAL A 56 -2.84 -0.94 7.25
CA VAL A 56 -3.11 -2.23 7.90
C VAL A 56 -2.61 -2.23 9.34
N THR A 57 -1.46 -1.62 9.58
CA THR A 57 -0.94 -1.26 10.91
C THR A 57 -0.83 0.25 11.02
N ASN A 58 -1.30 0.83 12.13
CA ASN A 58 -1.13 2.25 12.40
C ASN A 58 0.18 2.54 13.16
N LYS A 59 0.99 1.52 13.47
CA LYS A 59 2.26 1.67 14.20
C LYS A 59 3.41 1.76 13.21
N VAL A 60 4.07 2.91 13.21
CA VAL A 60 5.24 3.20 12.38
C VAL A 60 6.42 3.58 13.26
N MET A 61 7.60 3.09 12.92
CA MET A 61 8.87 3.50 13.53
C MET A 61 9.81 4.01 12.44
N ILE A 62 10.25 5.26 12.58
CA ILE A 62 11.30 5.80 11.72
C ILE A 62 12.63 5.57 12.44
N ASP A 63 13.55 4.95 11.72
CA ASP A 63 14.85 4.52 12.22
C ASP A 63 15.91 4.80 11.14
N ASP A 64 16.79 5.76 11.42
CA ASP A 64 17.90 6.15 10.54
C ASP A 64 18.87 4.99 10.21
N GLU A 65 18.96 3.96 11.05
CA GLU A 65 19.84 2.81 10.86
C GLU A 65 19.17 1.67 10.07
N THR A 66 17.85 1.72 9.89
CA THR A 66 17.09 0.72 9.13
C THR A 66 17.45 0.80 7.64
N ARG A 67 18.13 -0.22 7.11
CA ARG A 67 18.50 -0.27 5.68
C ARG A 67 17.37 -0.76 4.78
N ILE A 68 16.57 -1.70 5.27
CA ILE A 68 15.44 -2.30 4.55
C ILE A 68 14.24 -2.20 5.48
N PRO A 69 13.13 -1.57 5.04
CA PRO A 69 11.88 -1.54 5.78
C PRO A 69 11.36 -2.94 6.16
N PHE A 70 10.71 -3.02 7.31
CA PHE A 70 9.88 -4.15 7.70
C PHE A 70 8.43 -3.69 7.70
N SER A 71 7.52 -4.54 7.22
CA SER A 71 6.10 -4.21 7.12
C SER A 71 5.29 -4.49 8.38
N HIS A 72 5.79 -5.35 9.30
CA HIS A 72 4.97 -5.84 10.41
C HIS A 72 5.72 -6.35 11.66
N PRO A 73 5.08 -6.32 12.85
CA PRO A 73 3.78 -5.69 13.13
C PRO A 73 3.87 -4.16 13.25
N VAL A 74 5.08 -3.64 13.36
CA VAL A 74 5.42 -2.22 13.28
C VAL A 74 6.11 -2.00 11.94
N LEU A 75 5.60 -1.04 11.15
CA LEU A 75 6.21 -0.69 9.88
C LEU A 75 7.44 0.17 10.15
N THR A 76 8.60 -0.19 9.61
CA THR A 76 9.83 0.59 9.77
C THR A 76 10.16 1.42 8.52
N PHE A 77 10.63 2.65 8.71
CA PHE A 77 11.16 3.52 7.66
C PHE A 77 12.61 3.84 7.91
N ASN A 78 13.39 4.00 6.84
CA ASN A 78 14.65 4.72 6.93
C ASN A 78 14.38 6.23 7.01
N GLY A 79 14.96 6.93 8.00
CA GLY A 79 14.85 8.38 8.12
C GLY A 79 15.78 9.18 7.20
N ILE A 80 16.80 8.55 6.62
CA ILE A 80 17.88 9.16 5.85
C ILE A 80 17.63 9.05 4.34
N PRO A 81 17.49 10.19 3.63
CA PRO A 81 17.46 10.21 2.17
C PRO A 81 18.79 9.75 1.57
N SER A 82 18.70 8.99 0.47
CA SER A 82 19.86 8.62 -0.34
C SER A 82 19.55 8.79 -1.82
N LYS A 83 20.60 8.76 -2.66
CA LYS A 83 20.43 8.79 -4.13
C LYS A 83 19.45 7.72 -4.64
N ASN A 84 19.40 6.60 -3.95
CA ASN A 84 18.63 5.41 -4.32
C ASN A 84 17.25 5.37 -3.65
N SER A 85 17.04 6.16 -2.59
CA SER A 85 15.78 6.28 -1.86
C SER A 85 15.64 7.73 -1.40
N PRO A 86 15.15 8.64 -2.27
CA PRO A 86 14.95 10.05 -1.95
C PRO A 86 13.69 10.23 -1.10
N ILE A 87 13.68 9.63 0.10
CA ILE A 87 12.53 9.52 0.99
C ILE A 87 12.04 10.88 1.54
N ASP A 88 12.84 11.92 1.38
CA ASP A 88 12.43 13.30 1.62
C ASP A 88 11.46 13.84 0.55
N GLN A 89 11.36 13.19 -0.62
CA GLN A 89 10.33 13.48 -1.61
C GLN A 89 9.01 12.82 -1.20
N GLU A 90 7.93 13.61 -1.20
CA GLU A 90 6.61 13.18 -0.74
C GLU A 90 6.11 11.92 -1.49
N GLU A 91 6.24 11.89 -2.81
CA GLU A 91 5.85 10.73 -3.62
C GLU A 91 6.63 9.46 -3.26
N GLU A 92 7.93 9.59 -2.96
CA GLU A 92 8.78 8.45 -2.57
C GLU A 92 8.38 7.92 -1.20
N LEU A 93 8.16 8.82 -0.24
CA LEU A 93 7.70 8.49 1.10
C LEU A 93 6.36 7.75 1.06
N VAL A 94 5.41 8.24 0.27
CA VAL A 94 4.09 7.59 0.10
C VAL A 94 4.23 6.25 -0.62
N ALA A 95 5.10 6.15 -1.63
CA ALA A 95 5.37 4.89 -2.33
C ALA A 95 5.87 3.81 -1.36
N ILE A 96 6.91 4.11 -0.58
CA ILE A 96 7.45 3.18 0.43
C ILE A 96 6.38 2.83 1.47
N TYR A 97 5.63 3.83 1.97
CA TYR A 97 4.55 3.58 2.93
C TYR A 97 3.55 2.55 2.41
N VAL A 98 3.03 2.77 1.20
CA VAL A 98 2.00 1.92 0.59
C VAL A 98 2.57 0.54 0.26
N HIS A 99 3.82 0.47 -0.20
CA HIS A 99 4.50 -0.79 -0.49
C HIS A 99 4.55 -1.70 0.76
N GLU A 100 5.03 -1.17 1.87
CA GLU A 100 5.13 -1.91 3.12
C GLU A 100 3.77 -2.28 3.71
N GLN A 101 2.79 -1.37 3.65
CA GLN A 101 1.41 -1.73 4.03
C GLN A 101 0.81 -2.80 3.12
N GLY A 102 1.21 -2.83 1.85
CA GLY A 102 0.83 -3.86 0.88
C GLY A 102 1.34 -5.23 1.27
N HIS A 103 2.62 -5.33 1.67
CA HIS A 103 3.15 -6.57 2.26
C HIS A 103 2.32 -7.03 3.47
N TRP A 104 2.01 -6.10 4.39
CA TRP A 104 1.24 -6.48 5.57
C TRP A 104 -0.21 -6.85 5.24
N ASN A 105 -0.81 -6.22 4.23
CA ASN A 105 -2.14 -6.56 3.74
C ASN A 105 -2.19 -8.00 3.23
N SER A 106 -1.20 -8.42 2.44
CA SER A 106 -1.10 -9.80 1.96
C SER A 106 -0.98 -10.80 3.11
N VAL A 107 -0.15 -10.52 4.11
CA VAL A 107 0.04 -11.44 5.25
C VAL A 107 -1.19 -11.51 6.17
N LYS A 108 -1.83 -10.37 6.44
CA LYS A 108 -2.94 -10.30 7.42
C LYS A 108 -4.30 -10.68 6.82
N HIS A 109 -4.50 -10.40 5.54
CA HIS A 109 -5.81 -10.52 4.89
C HIS A 109 -5.84 -11.47 3.69
N GLY A 110 -4.67 -11.88 3.17
CA GLY A 110 -4.59 -12.91 2.13
C GLY A 110 -5.03 -14.27 2.67
N LYS A 111 -5.40 -15.17 1.76
CA LYS A 111 -5.91 -16.51 2.11
C LYS A 111 -4.82 -17.57 2.08
N LEU A 112 -3.84 -17.38 1.19
CA LEU A 112 -2.77 -18.33 0.97
C LEU A 112 -1.53 -18.02 1.81
N SER A 113 -0.76 -19.06 2.11
CA SER A 113 0.62 -18.90 2.58
C SER A 113 1.51 -18.29 1.47
N MET A 114 2.70 -17.80 1.83
CA MET A 114 3.63 -17.19 0.86
C MET A 114 4.01 -18.13 -0.30
N ASP A 115 4.21 -19.42 -0.02
CA ASP A 115 4.57 -20.41 -1.04
C ASP A 115 3.39 -20.73 -1.97
N GLU A 116 2.20 -20.86 -1.41
CA GLU A 116 0.96 -21.09 -2.18
C GLU A 116 0.62 -19.87 -3.05
N ALA A 117 0.77 -18.67 -2.49
CA ALA A 117 0.64 -17.40 -3.20
C ALA A 117 1.63 -17.33 -4.37
N ALA A 118 2.91 -17.61 -4.13
CA ALA A 118 3.92 -17.67 -5.19
C ALA A 118 3.55 -18.69 -6.28
N ALA A 119 3.10 -19.89 -5.90
CA ALA A 119 2.68 -20.92 -6.85
C ALA A 119 1.46 -20.48 -7.69
N ALA A 120 0.51 -19.76 -7.11
CA ALA A 120 -0.63 -19.18 -7.82
C ALA A 120 -0.19 -18.07 -8.79
N ILE A 121 0.66 -17.16 -8.33
CA ILE A 121 1.17 -16.03 -9.13
C ILE A 121 2.01 -16.51 -10.32
N LYS A 122 2.82 -17.55 -10.14
CA LYS A 122 3.65 -18.16 -11.19
C LYS A 122 2.84 -18.63 -12.40
N LYS A 123 1.54 -18.90 -12.25
CA LYS A 123 0.66 -19.31 -13.35
C LYS A 123 0.53 -18.22 -14.41
N PHE A 124 0.57 -16.94 -14.01
CA PHE A 124 0.43 -15.79 -14.91
C PHE A 124 1.71 -14.93 -15.02
N ALA A 125 2.50 -14.79 -13.95
CA ALA A 125 3.76 -14.05 -13.97
C ALA A 125 4.95 -14.98 -14.30
N LYS A 126 5.09 -15.34 -15.57
CA LYS A 126 6.15 -16.25 -16.04
C LYS A 126 7.45 -15.51 -16.33
N ASN A 127 8.57 -16.17 -16.10
CA ASN A 127 9.93 -15.73 -16.48
C ASN A 127 10.43 -14.43 -15.83
N LEU A 128 9.89 -14.04 -14.66
CA LEU A 128 10.49 -12.96 -13.87
C LEU A 128 11.87 -13.41 -13.37
N ARG A 129 12.90 -12.59 -13.62
CA ARG A 129 14.21 -12.78 -12.99
C ARG A 129 14.09 -12.57 -11.49
N THR A 130 14.83 -13.38 -10.74
CA THR A 130 14.74 -13.39 -9.27
C THR A 130 15.86 -12.62 -8.61
N ASP A 131 17.02 -12.48 -9.26
CA ASP A 131 18.20 -11.79 -8.73
C ASP A 131 17.98 -10.28 -8.63
N PHE A 132 18.59 -9.66 -7.63
CA PHE A 132 18.64 -8.20 -7.53
C PHE A 132 19.49 -7.62 -8.67
N PRO A 133 19.07 -6.53 -9.34
CA PRO A 133 17.94 -5.64 -9.04
C PRO A 133 16.63 -5.96 -9.78
N TYR A 134 16.52 -7.12 -10.43
CA TYR A 134 15.35 -7.45 -11.26
C TYR A 134 14.19 -8.02 -10.44
N GLY A 135 14.50 -8.93 -9.51
CA GLY A 135 13.59 -9.50 -8.53
C GLY A 135 14.03 -9.20 -7.09
N SER A 136 13.57 -10.00 -6.13
CA SER A 136 13.82 -9.79 -4.68
C SER A 136 14.97 -10.60 -4.08
N GLY A 137 15.71 -11.35 -4.89
CA GLY A 137 16.77 -12.26 -4.47
C GLY A 137 16.41 -13.75 -4.59
N ASP A 138 15.12 -14.09 -4.59
CA ASP A 138 14.62 -15.46 -4.73
C ASP A 138 13.25 -15.49 -5.44
N LEU A 139 12.80 -16.69 -5.83
CA LEU A 139 11.57 -16.87 -6.60
C LEU A 139 10.30 -16.55 -5.80
N VAL A 140 10.22 -16.99 -4.55
CA VAL A 140 9.02 -16.82 -3.72
C VAL A 140 8.83 -15.35 -3.40
N GLY A 141 9.90 -14.66 -2.97
CA GLY A 141 9.89 -13.23 -2.75
C GLY A 141 9.52 -12.47 -4.02
N THR A 142 10.14 -12.79 -5.17
CA THR A 142 9.90 -12.07 -6.44
C THR A 142 8.44 -12.16 -6.86
N LEU A 143 7.83 -13.34 -6.75
CA LEU A 143 6.43 -13.53 -7.12
C LEU A 143 5.50 -12.83 -6.12
N ASN A 144 5.75 -12.93 -4.82
CA ASN A 144 4.93 -12.25 -3.80
C ASN A 144 4.99 -10.72 -3.88
N HIS A 145 6.05 -10.14 -4.46
CA HIS A 145 6.12 -8.71 -4.73
C HIS A 145 5.22 -8.26 -5.89
N VAL A 146 4.79 -9.13 -6.80
CA VAL A 146 3.91 -8.76 -7.93
C VAL A 146 2.61 -8.08 -7.46
N PRO A 147 1.77 -8.70 -6.59
CA PRO A 147 0.54 -8.05 -6.12
C PRO A 147 0.80 -6.81 -5.25
N VAL A 148 1.94 -6.76 -4.55
CA VAL A 148 2.34 -5.61 -3.72
C VAL A 148 2.72 -4.41 -4.60
N CYS A 149 3.64 -4.59 -5.55
CA CYS A 149 4.05 -3.55 -6.51
C CYS A 149 2.90 -3.11 -7.41
N TYR A 150 1.98 -4.02 -7.76
CA TYR A 150 0.77 -3.64 -8.49
C TYR A 150 -0.16 -2.76 -7.64
N SER A 151 -0.36 -3.11 -6.37
CA SER A 151 -1.15 -2.27 -5.46
C SER A 151 -0.50 -0.90 -5.25
N GLU A 152 0.82 -0.85 -5.09
CA GLU A 152 1.61 0.38 -5.06
C GLU A 152 1.34 1.23 -6.32
N TYR A 153 1.47 0.64 -7.52
CA TYR A 153 1.16 1.33 -8.78
C TYR A 153 -0.25 1.91 -8.82
N ARG A 154 -1.27 1.13 -8.46
CA ARG A 154 -2.67 1.58 -8.55
C ARG A 154 -2.98 2.67 -7.53
N VAL A 155 -2.45 2.57 -6.32
CA VAL A 155 -2.61 3.59 -5.28
C VAL A 155 -1.89 4.88 -5.68
N LEU A 156 -0.63 4.80 -6.11
CA LEU A 156 0.10 5.97 -6.57
C LEU A 156 -0.59 6.63 -7.78
N SER A 157 -1.11 5.83 -8.72
CA SER A 157 -1.87 6.37 -9.86
C SER A 157 -3.12 7.12 -9.41
N GLN A 158 -3.80 6.65 -8.36
CA GLN A 158 -4.96 7.34 -7.80
C GLN A 158 -4.58 8.65 -7.10
N LEU A 159 -3.41 8.72 -6.45
CA LEU A 159 -3.00 9.87 -5.64
C LEU A 159 -2.27 10.95 -6.45
N PHE A 160 -1.45 10.54 -7.43
CA PHE A 160 -0.53 11.41 -8.15
C PHE A 160 -0.80 11.47 -9.66
N GLY A 161 -1.73 10.64 -10.17
CA GLY A 161 -1.95 10.44 -11.59
C GLY A 161 -1.08 9.32 -12.18
N GLU A 162 -1.58 8.64 -13.21
CA GLU A 162 -0.96 7.45 -13.79
C GLU A 162 0.44 7.72 -14.37
N GLU A 163 0.63 8.85 -15.07
CA GLU A 163 1.92 9.21 -15.66
C GLU A 163 3.01 9.41 -14.58
N ALA A 164 2.67 10.14 -13.50
CA ALA A 164 3.59 10.38 -12.39
C ALA A 164 3.93 9.08 -11.67
N ALA A 165 2.92 8.23 -11.38
CA ALA A 165 3.11 6.93 -10.75
C ALA A 165 4.01 6.01 -11.60
N ARG A 166 3.75 5.93 -12.91
CA ARG A 166 4.56 5.14 -13.84
C ARG A 166 6.01 5.62 -13.86
N LYS A 167 6.25 6.92 -14.07
CA LYS A 167 7.59 7.51 -14.06
C LYS A 167 8.34 7.24 -12.76
N LYS A 168 7.65 7.36 -11.63
CA LYS A 168 8.21 7.09 -10.30
C LYS A 168 8.65 5.63 -10.19
N LEU A 169 7.80 4.67 -10.55
CA LEU A 169 8.10 3.24 -10.41
C LEU A 169 9.13 2.75 -11.42
N GLU A 170 9.13 3.27 -12.65
CA GLU A 170 10.16 2.98 -13.65
C GLU A 170 11.55 3.49 -13.22
N SER A 171 11.60 4.55 -12.40
CA SER A 171 12.85 5.10 -11.88
C SER A 171 13.47 4.30 -10.74
N LYS A 172 12.75 3.30 -10.19
CA LYS A 172 13.25 2.47 -9.09
C LYS A 172 14.47 1.66 -9.53
N HIS A 173 15.46 1.59 -8.65
CA HIS A 173 16.71 0.89 -8.93
C HIS A 173 16.65 -0.61 -8.58
N TYR A 174 15.52 -1.08 -8.05
CA TYR A 174 15.22 -2.44 -7.62
C TYR A 174 13.90 -2.92 -8.23
N TYR A 175 13.63 -4.23 -8.13
CA TYR A 175 12.42 -4.89 -8.65
C TYR A 175 12.11 -4.56 -10.12
N LYS A 176 13.13 -4.34 -10.95
CA LYS A 176 12.96 -3.81 -12.31
C LYS A 176 12.02 -4.62 -13.19
N ASP A 177 12.12 -5.95 -13.14
CA ASP A 177 11.24 -6.82 -13.94
C ASP A 177 9.83 -6.87 -13.36
N ILE A 178 9.70 -6.79 -12.03
CA ILE A 178 8.40 -6.74 -11.36
C ILE A 178 7.69 -5.44 -11.73
N TYR A 179 8.36 -4.29 -11.66
CA TYR A 179 7.77 -3.01 -12.05
C TYR A 179 7.41 -2.98 -13.53
N ALA A 180 8.29 -3.46 -14.43
CA ALA A 180 7.96 -3.59 -15.85
C ALA A 180 6.70 -4.46 -16.06
N PHE A 181 6.58 -5.58 -15.33
CA PHE A 181 5.44 -6.49 -15.41
C PHE A 181 4.13 -5.83 -14.94
N VAL A 182 4.12 -5.17 -13.77
CA VAL A 182 2.89 -4.56 -13.21
C VAL A 182 2.46 -3.28 -13.93
N LEU A 183 3.40 -2.59 -14.59
CA LEU A 183 3.12 -1.39 -15.38
C LEU A 183 2.55 -1.70 -16.77
N ASP A 184 2.70 -2.93 -17.25
CA ASP A 184 2.08 -3.40 -18.49
C ASP A 184 0.59 -3.74 -18.26
N SER A 185 -0.28 -3.01 -18.96
CA SER A 185 -1.73 -3.16 -18.84
C SER A 185 -2.23 -4.52 -19.30
N ALA A 186 -1.48 -5.25 -20.13
CA ALA A 186 -1.81 -6.62 -20.52
C ALA A 186 -1.84 -7.58 -19.32
N ASN A 187 -1.10 -7.27 -18.24
CA ASN A 187 -1.02 -8.13 -17.06
C ASN A 187 -2.06 -7.79 -15.98
N HIS A 188 -2.72 -6.63 -16.06
CA HIS A 188 -3.59 -6.10 -14.99
C HIS A 188 -4.75 -7.04 -14.68
N ALA A 189 -5.42 -7.58 -15.69
CA ALA A 189 -6.56 -8.47 -15.50
C ALA A 189 -6.20 -9.74 -14.71
N ALA A 190 -5.02 -10.31 -14.95
CA ALA A 190 -4.55 -11.49 -14.23
C ALA A 190 -4.20 -11.16 -12.77
N ILE A 191 -3.56 -10.02 -12.53
CA ILE A 191 -3.21 -9.58 -11.18
C ILE A 191 -4.47 -9.24 -10.36
N GLU A 192 -5.44 -8.54 -10.96
CA GLU A 192 -6.70 -8.21 -10.29
C GLU A 192 -7.55 -9.45 -9.99
N GLN A 193 -7.55 -10.43 -10.89
CA GLN A 193 -8.20 -11.71 -10.63
C GLN A 193 -7.55 -12.43 -9.44
N TYR A 194 -6.21 -12.47 -9.37
CA TYR A 194 -5.49 -13.02 -8.22
C TYR A 194 -5.83 -12.29 -6.91
N LEU A 195 -5.79 -10.95 -6.90
CA LEU A 195 -6.15 -10.17 -5.72
C LEU A 195 -7.56 -10.50 -5.24
N LYS A 196 -8.53 -10.58 -6.16
CA LYS A 196 -9.91 -10.94 -5.85
C LYS A 196 -10.04 -12.34 -5.26
N GLU A 197 -9.33 -13.32 -5.82
CA GLU A 197 -9.32 -14.70 -5.31
C GLU A 197 -8.75 -14.78 -3.88
N GLU A 198 -7.69 -14.01 -3.60
CA GLU A 198 -7.10 -13.85 -2.27
C GLU A 198 -7.96 -13.03 -1.30
N GLY A 199 -9.06 -12.42 -1.76
CA GLY A 199 -9.86 -11.51 -0.94
C GLY A 199 -9.15 -10.17 -0.65
N LEU A 200 -8.17 -9.81 -1.48
CA LEU A 200 -7.43 -8.57 -1.43
C LEU A 200 -7.96 -7.57 -2.45
N THR A 201 -7.71 -6.28 -2.20
CA THR A 201 -8.07 -5.19 -3.10
C THR A 201 -7.09 -4.05 -2.92
N TRP A 202 -6.65 -3.44 -4.03
CA TRP A 202 -5.78 -2.25 -3.98
C TRP A 202 -6.59 -0.99 -3.64
N GLN A 203 -7.91 -1.01 -3.80
CA GLN A 203 -8.77 0.13 -3.54
C GLN A 203 -8.77 0.50 -2.04
N GLN A 204 -8.67 -0.48 -1.14
CA GLN A 204 -8.57 -0.28 0.31
C GLN A 204 -7.94 -1.52 0.97
N PHE A 205 -6.92 -1.33 1.80
CA PHE A 205 -6.33 -2.47 2.52
C PHE A 205 -7.20 -2.90 3.71
N GLY A 206 -7.21 -4.21 3.99
CA GLY A 206 -8.09 -4.81 4.99
C GLY A 206 -9.57 -4.85 4.64
N ALA A 207 -9.98 -4.37 3.46
CA ALA A 207 -11.35 -4.45 2.99
C ALA A 207 -11.61 -5.79 2.29
N SER A 208 -12.01 -6.82 3.06
CA SER A 208 -12.92 -7.86 2.54
C SER A 208 -13.46 -8.74 3.66
N LYS A 209 -14.66 -8.42 4.16
CA LYS A 209 -15.72 -9.40 4.45
C LYS A 209 -17.08 -8.72 4.30
N LYS A 210 -17.68 -8.81 3.11
CA LYS A 210 -19.12 -8.95 2.94
C LYS A 210 -19.37 -9.97 1.84
#